data_AF-A0A967HF83-F1
#
_entry.id   AF-A0A967HF83-F1
#
_cell.length_a   1.000
_cell.length_b   1.000
_cell.length_c   1.000
_cell.angle_alpha   90.00
_cell.angle_beta   90.00
_cell.angle_gamma   90.00
#
_symmetry.space_group_name_H-M   'P 1'
#
loop_
_entity.id
_entity.type
_entity.pdbx_description
1 polymer ?
#
loop_
_entity_poly.entity_id
_entity_poly.type
_entity_poly.pdbx_seq_one_letter_code
_entity_poly.pdbx_strand_id
1 'polypeptide(L)'
;REAGSTIEDGTPFRAGYRIGNTDRAVGGRVSVRVAQLHGDAGLPAGTVDLRFAGSAGQSFGAWLVEGVRLELVGEANDYVAKGMSG
;
A
#
# COMPACT_ATOMS: atom_id res chain seq x y z
N ARG A 1 -1.93 -11.37 5.50
CA ARG A 1 -3.19 -12.03 5.95
C ARG A 1 -4.07 -11.08 6.75
N GLU A 2 -3.51 -10.07 7.45
CA GLU A 2 -4.29 -9.17 8.32
C GLU A 2 -5.24 -8.19 7.62
N ALA A 3 -4.95 -7.73 6.39
CA ALA A 3 -5.82 -6.78 5.68
C ALA A 3 -6.96 -7.41 4.85
N GLY A 4 -7.17 -8.74 4.95
CA GLY A 4 -8.08 -9.46 4.06
C GLY A 4 -9.53 -8.99 4.15
N SER A 5 -10.07 -8.89 5.36
CA SER A 5 -11.45 -8.45 5.60
C SER A 5 -11.66 -6.98 5.23
N THR A 6 -10.69 -6.11 5.55
CA THR A 6 -10.74 -4.67 5.23
C THR A 6 -10.88 -4.40 3.73
N ILE A 7 -10.16 -5.14 2.89
CA ILE A 7 -10.25 -4.91 1.45
C ILE A 7 -11.60 -5.39 0.91
N GLU A 8 -12.31 -6.27 1.60
CA GLU A 8 -13.62 -6.79 1.17
C GLU A 8 -14.78 -5.88 1.61
N ASP A 9 -14.76 -5.41 2.85
CA ASP A 9 -15.87 -4.65 3.45
C ASP A 9 -15.62 -3.14 3.58
N GLY A 10 -14.40 -2.67 3.28
CA GLY A 10 -14.01 -1.27 3.41
C GLY A 10 -13.81 -0.80 4.85
N THR A 11 -13.70 -1.73 5.81
CA THR A 11 -13.47 -1.39 7.23
C THR A 11 -12.06 -0.81 7.40
N PRO A 12 -11.90 0.42 7.94
CA PRO A 12 -10.59 1.04 8.07
C PRO A 12 -9.57 0.17 8.82
N PHE A 13 -8.37 0.03 8.26
CA PHE A 13 -7.26 -0.73 8.80
C PHE A 13 -6.00 0.11 8.91
N ARG A 14 -5.36 0.01 10.06
CA ARG A 14 -4.13 0.73 10.39
C ARG A 14 -3.12 -0.24 10.99
N ALA A 15 -1.89 -0.22 10.48
CA ALA A 15 -0.82 -1.05 11.02
C ALA A 15 0.57 -0.42 10.78
N GLY A 16 1.54 -0.86 11.58
CA GLY A 16 2.93 -0.43 11.51
C GLY A 16 3.87 -1.61 11.31
N TYR A 17 4.85 -1.46 10.42
CA TYR A 17 5.80 -2.52 10.07
C TYR A 17 7.25 -2.01 9.99
N ARG A 18 8.20 -2.91 10.22
CA ARG A 18 9.61 -2.69 9.83
C ARG A 18 9.76 -3.06 8.35
N ILE A 19 10.66 -2.36 7.64
CA ILE A 19 10.93 -2.61 6.22
C ILE A 19 12.45 -2.61 5.96
N GLY A 20 12.89 -3.50 5.07
CA GLY A 20 14.26 -3.58 4.57
C GLY A 20 14.33 -3.50 3.05
N ASN A 21 15.54 -3.28 2.51
CA ASN A 21 15.68 -2.99 1.07
C ASN A 21 15.27 -4.18 0.17
N THR A 22 15.25 -5.38 0.74
CA THR A 22 14.79 -6.60 0.06
C THR A 22 13.26 -6.65 -0.09
N ASP A 23 12.53 -5.85 0.69
CA ASP A 23 11.08 -5.71 0.61
C ASP A 23 10.71 -4.78 -0.55
N ARG A 24 10.55 -5.38 -1.73
CA ARG A 24 10.24 -4.67 -2.98
C ARG A 24 8.75 -4.66 -3.27
N ALA A 25 8.29 -3.65 -4.01
CA ALA A 25 6.90 -3.54 -4.46
C ALA A 25 5.85 -3.62 -3.33
N VAL A 26 6.23 -3.16 -2.12
CA VAL A 26 5.32 -3.08 -0.98
C VAL A 26 4.17 -2.14 -1.33
N GLY A 27 2.93 -2.55 -1.05
CA GLY A 27 1.72 -1.85 -1.49
C GLY A 27 1.07 -2.47 -2.72
N GLY A 28 1.84 -2.88 -3.73
CA GLY A 28 1.29 -3.29 -5.02
C GLY A 28 0.29 -4.45 -4.95
N ARG A 29 0.54 -5.46 -4.09
CA ARG A 29 -0.42 -6.56 -3.89
C ARG A 29 -1.73 -6.11 -3.24
N VAL A 30 -1.67 -5.15 -2.31
CA VAL A 30 -2.86 -4.60 -1.67
C VAL A 30 -3.69 -3.86 -2.71
N SER A 31 -3.04 -3.01 -3.51
CA SER A 31 -3.70 -2.21 -4.54
C SER A 31 -4.30 -3.05 -5.66
N VAL A 32 -3.62 -4.12 -6.10
CA VAL A 32 -4.21 -5.08 -7.05
C VAL A 32 -5.46 -5.72 -6.48
N ARG A 33 -5.46 -6.10 -5.20
CA ARG A 33 -6.66 -6.70 -4.58
C ARG A 33 -7.79 -5.69 -4.45
N VAL A 34 -7.51 -4.43 -4.12
CA VAL A 34 -8.51 -3.36 -4.09
C VAL A 34 -9.10 -3.15 -5.47
N ALA A 35 -8.27 -3.00 -6.51
CA ALA A 35 -8.73 -2.82 -7.89
C ALA A 35 -9.58 -4.00 -8.39
N GLN A 36 -9.24 -5.24 -8.00
CA GLN A 36 -10.02 -6.43 -8.35
C GLN A 36 -11.42 -6.46 -7.73
N LEU A 37 -11.61 -5.86 -6.55
CA LEU A 37 -12.88 -5.89 -5.83
C LEU A 37 -13.73 -4.63 -6.04
N HIS A 38 -13.09 -3.46 -6.10
CA HIS A 38 -13.76 -2.15 -6.13
C HIS A 38 -13.60 -1.41 -7.45
N GLY A 39 -12.82 -1.95 -8.39
CA GLY A 39 -12.53 -1.31 -9.67
C GLY A 39 -11.84 0.04 -9.51
N ASP A 40 -12.08 0.93 -10.48
CA ASP A 40 -11.45 2.25 -10.54
C ASP A 40 -11.91 3.20 -9.41
N ALA A 41 -13.04 2.91 -8.77
CA ALA A 41 -13.52 3.70 -7.63
C ALA A 41 -12.67 3.50 -6.37
N GLY A 42 -11.98 2.36 -6.26
CA GLY A 42 -11.14 2.04 -5.10
C GLY A 42 -11.90 2.00 -3.78
N LEU A 43 -11.20 2.29 -2.69
CA LEU A 43 -11.78 2.42 -1.36
C LEU A 43 -11.86 3.89 -0.94
N PRO A 44 -12.68 4.26 0.05
CA PRO A 44 -12.61 5.59 0.64
C PRO A 44 -11.17 5.93 1.07
N ALA A 45 -10.76 7.19 0.87
CA ALA A 45 -9.41 7.65 1.17
C ALA A 45 -8.95 7.25 2.59
N GLY A 46 -7.77 6.65 2.70
CA GLY A 46 -7.18 6.22 3.98
C GLY A 46 -7.86 5.01 4.64
N THR A 47 -8.68 4.24 3.91
CA THR A 47 -9.23 2.98 4.42
C THR A 47 -8.13 2.00 4.79
N VAL A 48 -7.06 1.89 4.01
CA VAL A 48 -5.86 1.15 4.36
C VAL A 48 -4.74 2.14 4.61
N ASP A 49 -4.27 2.26 5.85
CA ASP A 49 -3.21 3.20 6.23
C ASP A 49 -2.06 2.45 6.94
N LEU A 50 -0.96 2.27 6.21
CA LEU A 50 0.18 1.45 6.65
C LEU A 50 1.41 2.33 6.85
N ARG A 51 2.01 2.25 8.03
CA ARG A 51 3.25 2.94 8.37
C ARG A 51 4.43 1.98 8.35
N PHE A 52 5.55 2.43 7.79
CA PHE A 52 6.78 1.67 7.68
C PHE A 52 7.94 2.46 8.27
N ALA A 53 8.88 1.75 8.91
CA ALA A 53 10.13 2.34 9.39
C ALA A 53 11.33 1.49 8.95
N GLY A 54 12.27 2.10 8.21
CA GLY A 54 13.45 1.43 7.67
C GLY A 54 13.87 1.92 6.28
N SER A 55 14.50 1.04 5.51
CA SER A 55 14.98 1.33 4.14
C SER A 55 14.17 0.48 3.17
N ALA A 56 13.27 1.08 2.40
CA ALA A 56 12.37 0.36 1.51
C ALA A 56 13.05 -0.04 0.19
N GLY A 57 12.72 -1.24 -0.30
CA GLY A 57 13.19 -1.73 -1.58
C GLY A 57 12.63 -0.98 -2.77
N GLN A 58 13.10 -1.36 -3.96
CA GLN A 58 12.62 -0.77 -5.21
C GLN A 58 11.10 -0.92 -5.36
N SER A 59 10.49 0.09 -6.00
CA SER A 59 9.05 0.12 -6.30
C SER A 59 8.14 0.19 -5.08
N PHE A 60 8.60 0.76 -3.96
CA PHE A 60 7.74 1.01 -2.80
C PHE A 60 6.52 1.86 -3.21
N GLY A 61 5.32 1.39 -2.89
CA GLY A 61 4.07 2.04 -3.30
C GLY A 61 3.78 1.98 -4.80
N ALA A 62 4.32 1.01 -5.54
CA ALA A 62 3.96 0.86 -6.95
C ALA A 62 2.49 0.48 -7.13
N TRP A 63 1.85 1.11 -8.13
CA TRP A 63 0.44 0.93 -8.49
C TRP A 63 -0.55 1.16 -7.36
N LEU A 64 -0.25 2.10 -6.44
CA LEU A 64 -1.23 2.51 -5.44
C LEU A 64 -2.52 3.02 -6.10
N VAL A 65 -3.63 2.67 -5.47
CA VAL A 65 -5.00 3.00 -5.87
C VAL A 65 -5.67 3.72 -4.70
N GLU A 66 -6.73 4.46 -5.01
CA GLU A 66 -7.51 5.23 -4.05
C GLU A 66 -7.90 4.39 -2.82
N GLY A 67 -7.75 5.00 -1.64
CA GLY A 67 -8.00 4.36 -0.36
C GLY A 67 -6.82 3.61 0.26
N VAL A 68 -5.67 3.48 -0.41
CA VAL A 68 -4.44 2.90 0.15
C VAL A 68 -3.38 3.99 0.41
N ARG A 69 -3.12 4.27 1.68
CA ARG A 69 -2.08 5.18 2.16
C ARG A 69 -0.89 4.41 2.72
N LEU A 70 0.31 4.70 2.21
CA LEU A 70 1.56 4.20 2.77
C LEU A 70 2.41 5.37 3.26
N GLU A 71 2.91 5.28 4.49
CA GLU A 71 3.84 6.25 5.06
C GLU A 71 5.15 5.55 5.38
N LEU A 72 6.27 6.15 5.01
CA LEU A 72 7.60 5.60 5.28
C LEU A 72 8.43 6.61 6.06
N VAL A 73 8.90 6.20 7.23
CA VAL A 73 9.90 6.91 8.03
C VAL A 73 11.26 6.25 7.79
N GLY A 74 12.07 6.88 6.94
CA GLY A 74 13.38 6.39 6.53
C GLY A 74 13.68 6.76 5.09
N GLU A 75 14.15 5.80 4.29
CA GLU A 75 14.56 5.99 2.90
C GLU A 75 13.97 4.92 1.99
N ALA A 76 13.88 5.18 0.69
CA ALA A 76 13.41 4.22 -0.31
C ALA A 76 14.31 4.23 -1.54
N ASN A 77 14.51 3.05 -2.14
CA ASN A 77 15.21 2.89 -3.41
C ASN A 77 14.33 3.31 -4.61
N ASP A 78 14.85 3.11 -5.83
CA ASP A 78 14.25 3.57 -7.08
C ASP A 78 12.77 3.17 -7.27
N TYR A 79 12.08 3.98 -8.10
CA TYR A 79 10.72 3.72 -8.58
C TYR A 79 9.63 3.80 -7.51
N VAL A 80 9.84 4.60 -6.46
CA VAL A 80 8.77 4.96 -5.51
C VAL A 80 7.54 5.44 -6.28
N ALA A 81 6.36 4.94 -5.89
CA ALA A 81 5.09 5.31 -6.50
C ALA A 81 4.98 5.05 -8.02
N LYS A 82 5.79 4.15 -8.58
CA LYS A 82 5.73 3.81 -10.01
C LYS A 82 4.32 3.39 -10.40
N GLY A 83 3.74 4.10 -11.38
CA GLY A 83 2.43 3.77 -11.92
C GLY A 83 1.27 3.93 -10.92
N MET A 84 1.45 4.74 -9.87
CA MET A 84 0.36 5.17 -8.98
C MET A 84 -0.77 5.81 -9.78
N SER A 85 -2.01 5.45 -9.46
CA SER A 85 -3.23 5.92 -10.13
C SER A 85 -4.33 6.37 -9.16
N GLY A 86 -3.95 6.71 -7.93
CA GLY A 86 -4.81 7.17 -6.83
C GLY A 86 -3.97 7.34 -5.56
#